data_AF-A0A2W6ZHZ1-F1
#
_entry.id   AF-A0A2W6ZHZ1-F1
#
_cell.length_a   1.000
_cell.length_b   1.000
_cell.length_c   1.000
_cell.angle_alpha   90.00
_cell.angle_beta   90.00
_cell.angle_gamma   90.00
#
_symmetry.space_group_name_H-M   'P 1'
#
loop_
_entity.id
_entity.type
_entity.pdbx_description
1 polymer ?
#
loop_
_entity_poly.entity_id
_entity_poly.type
_entity_poly.pdbx_seq_one_letter_code
_entity_poly.pdbx_strand_id
1 'polypeptide(L)'
;MYSKKLEDISFNPSGLLQNLLSKQYDLVSEQFIKILEHFDQNTYLELTNDSRYFVNAFVKNFLYIFTQSDYLISDRYVGRFIQFNLTISNLVAISDFKTTDPYLEILKYQAHNYAKILTLCSARNSFKYQRRDFFDASPELANLWYSCYLEIYRTGLVNRIVYQNLREHLTYEDGRLTDFYKIDDLYFGATYIDGDSDRFLKSKVNQSIQKSNLIKNLVISNQPNPRKVAIISGFWFPEHSVYRILYDCVASLKDDYELTLIHIGDQQLGIDRQNFQDIRYLNLQNDQFDISSIQDNDFNVIYFPDIGMSSESILLSNLRMAPIQICGLGHPVSTFGSEIDYFISGADAEVTRNAEVNYSERLVLLNGLGAVNNHPNYQPKQSLDIKTLRDATDGKSQFIINCPWYAQKVNYPLLILLKKIVQDSKRPVLFRFFSGGGLTRKNDFLPFVHEITQLLGAENVKVYPYIPYTEYMTIMEEGDICLDSYHFGGFNVIVDSLFIQKPTVVFEGKRWYSRAGARLMKKLGLGDLVAKNPTEYTQLSLKLINNHDFLWEMQERVRQIDLNGLIFQSSNGQYFKKAIDFLIQNHEYLKSDRSRKPIRIS
;
A
#
# COMPACT_ATOMS: atom_id res chain seq x y z
N MET A 1 -18.85 -9.34 -3.14
CA MET A 1 -19.41 -8.02 -3.51
C MET A 1 -20.11 -8.23 -4.85
N TYR A 2 -21.43 -8.11 -4.92
CA TYR A 2 -22.18 -8.30 -6.17
C TYR A 2 -21.77 -7.20 -7.17
N SER A 3 -21.48 -7.56 -8.42
CA SER A 3 -21.26 -6.60 -9.50
C SER A 3 -22.48 -5.70 -9.62
N LYS A 4 -22.39 -4.44 -9.18
CA LYS A 4 -23.43 -3.45 -9.48
C LYS A 4 -23.49 -3.32 -10.99
N LYS A 5 -24.64 -3.59 -11.59
CA LYS A 5 -24.81 -3.33 -13.01
C LYS A 5 -24.73 -1.83 -13.26
N LEU A 6 -24.27 -1.44 -14.44
CA LEU A 6 -24.21 -0.04 -14.90
C LEU A 6 -25.60 0.60 -15.13
N GLU A 7 -26.68 -0.05 -14.69
CA GLU A 7 -28.09 0.29 -14.98
C GLU A 7 -28.58 1.55 -14.25
N ASP A 8 -27.86 2.04 -13.24
CA ASP A 8 -28.29 3.17 -12.38
C ASP A 8 -27.85 4.57 -12.86
N ILE A 9 -27.14 4.68 -14.00
CA ILE A 9 -26.66 5.97 -14.50
C ILE A 9 -27.00 6.21 -15.97
N SER A 10 -27.61 7.36 -16.25
CA SER A 10 -27.94 7.80 -17.60
C SER A 10 -26.97 8.85 -18.11
N PHE A 11 -26.71 8.82 -19.42
CA PHE A 11 -25.87 9.79 -20.10
C PHE A 11 -26.60 10.31 -21.34
N ASN A 12 -26.76 11.63 -21.44
CA ASN A 12 -27.42 12.28 -22.58
C ASN A 12 -26.41 13.17 -23.35
N PRO A 13 -25.71 12.60 -24.35
CA PRO A 13 -24.75 13.35 -25.17
C PRO A 13 -25.33 14.60 -25.85
N SER A 14 -26.57 14.51 -26.35
CA SER A 14 -27.23 15.60 -27.06
C SER A 14 -27.52 16.78 -26.12
N GLY A 15 -27.96 16.51 -24.89
CA GLY A 15 -28.16 17.53 -23.87
C GLY A 15 -26.86 18.25 -23.49
N LEU A 16 -25.75 17.51 -23.37
CA LEU A 16 -24.44 18.12 -23.10
C LEU A 16 -23.99 19.07 -24.20
N LEU A 17 -24.13 18.67 -25.46
CA LEU A 17 -23.79 19.54 -26.59
C LEU A 17 -24.69 20.78 -26.65
N GLN A 18 -25.98 20.64 -26.37
CA GLN A 18 -26.90 21.77 -26.31
C GLN A 18 -26.50 22.78 -25.20
N ASN A 19 -26.15 22.27 -24.02
CA ASN A 19 -25.68 23.08 -22.91
C ASN A 19 -24.36 23.79 -23.24
N LEU A 20 -23.42 23.10 -23.90
CA LEU A 20 -22.18 23.70 -24.39
C LEU A 20 -22.45 24.85 -25.37
N LEU A 21 -23.30 24.63 -26.38
CA LEU A 21 -23.67 25.65 -27.37
C LEU A 21 -24.40 26.85 -26.74
N SER A 22 -25.17 26.59 -25.69
CA SER A 22 -25.87 27.61 -24.90
C SER A 22 -24.99 28.23 -23.80
N LYS A 23 -23.69 27.91 -23.77
CA LYS A 23 -22.69 28.39 -22.80
C LYS A 23 -23.04 28.11 -21.33
N GLN A 24 -23.82 27.07 -21.08
CA GLN A 24 -24.16 26.58 -19.74
C GLN A 24 -23.05 25.65 -19.23
N TYR A 25 -21.81 26.16 -19.10
CA TYR A 25 -20.63 25.34 -18.81
C TYR A 25 -20.65 24.68 -17.44
N ASP A 26 -21.30 25.30 -16.45
CA ASP A 26 -21.46 24.72 -15.12
C ASP A 26 -22.36 23.48 -15.16
N LEU A 27 -23.45 23.53 -15.93
CA LEU A 27 -24.34 22.38 -16.13
C LEU A 27 -23.63 21.24 -16.87
N VAL A 28 -22.75 21.57 -17.82
CA VAL A 28 -21.86 20.57 -18.48
C VAL A 28 -20.91 19.95 -17.45
N SER A 29 -20.29 20.77 -16.58
CA SER A 29 -19.37 20.32 -15.54
C SER A 29 -20.04 19.38 -14.54
N GLU A 30 -21.22 19.75 -14.04
CA GLU A 30 -22.01 18.97 -13.08
C GLU A 30 -22.41 17.60 -13.64
N GLN A 31 -22.80 17.55 -14.91
CA GLN A 31 -23.15 16.28 -15.57
C GLN A 31 -21.94 15.36 -15.74
N PHE A 32 -20.77 15.90 -16.10
CA PHE A 32 -19.55 15.11 -16.13
C PHE A 32 -19.14 14.61 -14.75
N ILE A 33 -19.13 15.51 -13.76
CA ILE A 33 -18.77 15.18 -12.37
C ILE A 33 -19.67 14.08 -11.83
N LYS A 34 -20.99 14.15 -12.04
CA LYS A 34 -21.93 13.11 -11.60
C LYS A 34 -21.56 11.71 -12.11
N ILE A 35 -21.11 11.62 -13.36
CA ILE A 35 -20.70 10.33 -13.96
C ILE A 35 -19.34 9.90 -13.45
N LEU A 36 -18.39 10.83 -13.30
CA LEU A 36 -17.09 10.55 -12.73
C LEU A 36 -17.21 10.08 -11.27
N GLU A 37 -18.09 10.69 -10.47
CA GLU A 37 -18.38 10.28 -9.08
C GLU A 37 -18.87 8.84 -8.99
N HIS A 38 -19.74 8.45 -9.91
CA HIS A 38 -20.21 7.07 -10.00
C HIS A 38 -19.04 6.10 -10.23
N PHE A 39 -18.14 6.37 -11.17
CA PHE A 39 -16.98 5.50 -11.39
C PHE A 39 -15.90 5.64 -10.32
N ASP A 40 -15.84 6.75 -9.60
CA ASP A 40 -14.94 6.95 -8.46
C ASP A 40 -15.31 6.03 -7.29
N GLN A 41 -16.62 5.87 -7.06
CA GLN A 41 -17.18 5.09 -5.95
C GLN A 41 -17.45 3.61 -6.28
N ASN A 42 -17.39 3.22 -7.54
CA ASN A 42 -17.73 1.86 -7.97
C ASN A 42 -16.58 1.20 -8.73
N THR A 43 -16.51 -0.13 -8.63
CA THR A 43 -15.54 -0.94 -9.38
C THR A 43 -16.25 -2.07 -10.10
N TYR A 44 -16.02 -2.14 -11.41
CA TYR A 44 -16.56 -3.17 -12.27
C TYR A 44 -15.55 -4.29 -12.41
N LEU A 45 -16.02 -5.55 -12.36
CA LEU A 45 -15.17 -6.73 -12.57
C LEU A 45 -15.18 -7.21 -14.02
N GLU A 46 -16.20 -6.80 -14.77
CA GLU A 46 -16.40 -7.11 -16.18
C GLU A 46 -17.23 -5.99 -16.85
N LEU A 47 -17.18 -5.91 -18.18
CA LEU A 47 -18.01 -5.00 -18.97
C LEU A 47 -18.86 -5.82 -19.94
N THR A 48 -20.18 -5.76 -19.76
CA THR A 48 -21.15 -6.21 -20.77
C THR A 48 -21.06 -5.35 -22.03
N ASN A 49 -21.67 -5.78 -23.14
CA ASN A 49 -21.74 -4.97 -24.37
C ASN A 49 -22.35 -3.59 -24.11
N ASP A 50 -23.42 -3.52 -23.31
CA ASP A 50 -24.07 -2.25 -22.95
C ASP A 50 -23.18 -1.36 -22.09
N SER A 51 -22.51 -1.94 -21.09
CA SER A 51 -21.56 -1.23 -20.24
C SER A 51 -20.38 -0.67 -21.03
N ARG A 52 -19.87 -1.46 -21.98
CA ARG A 52 -18.80 -1.06 -22.91
C ARG A 52 -19.27 0.06 -23.83
N TYR A 53 -20.47 -0.06 -24.39
CA TYR A 53 -21.08 0.99 -25.20
C TYR A 53 -21.22 2.29 -24.40
N PHE A 54 -21.72 2.23 -23.17
CA PHE A 54 -21.84 3.38 -22.28
C PHE A 54 -20.48 4.03 -22.02
N VAL A 55 -19.48 3.28 -21.59
CA VAL A 55 -18.13 3.79 -21.30
C VAL A 55 -17.54 4.46 -22.55
N ASN A 56 -17.62 3.81 -23.71
CA ASN A 56 -17.13 4.39 -24.97
C ASN A 56 -17.90 5.66 -25.36
N ALA A 57 -19.23 5.67 -25.20
CA ALA A 57 -20.06 6.84 -25.48
C ALA A 57 -19.71 8.00 -24.55
N PHE A 58 -19.57 7.74 -23.24
CA PHE A 58 -19.16 8.73 -22.26
C PHE A 58 -17.78 9.28 -22.55
N VAL A 59 -16.75 8.42 -22.63
CA VAL A 59 -15.36 8.83 -22.85
C VAL A 59 -15.20 9.62 -24.15
N LYS A 60 -15.86 9.18 -25.24
CA LYS A 60 -15.86 9.92 -26.52
C LYS A 60 -16.33 11.36 -26.36
N ASN A 61 -17.49 11.53 -25.72
CA ASN A 61 -18.11 12.85 -25.57
C ASN A 61 -17.42 13.70 -24.51
N PHE A 62 -16.98 13.08 -23.41
CA PHE A 62 -16.16 13.73 -22.38
C PHE A 62 -14.90 14.30 -23.01
N LEU A 63 -14.07 13.47 -23.64
CA LEU A 63 -12.82 13.94 -24.24
C LEU A 63 -13.07 14.98 -25.33
N TYR A 64 -14.06 14.78 -26.21
CA TYR A 64 -14.41 15.75 -27.24
C TYR A 64 -14.78 17.13 -26.66
N ILE A 65 -15.75 17.20 -25.74
CA ILE A 65 -16.25 18.45 -25.16
C ILE A 65 -15.19 19.09 -24.26
N PHE A 66 -14.55 18.27 -23.42
CA PHE A 66 -13.60 18.76 -22.43
C PHE A 66 -12.36 19.40 -23.08
N THR A 67 -12.01 19.01 -24.31
CA THR A 67 -10.94 19.63 -25.10
C THR A 67 -11.39 20.68 -26.12
N GLN A 68 -12.64 21.13 -26.10
CA GLN A 68 -13.05 22.29 -26.89
C GLN A 68 -12.46 23.57 -26.29
N SER A 69 -12.00 24.49 -27.14
CA SER A 69 -11.40 25.75 -26.68
C SER A 69 -12.40 26.69 -26.02
N ASP A 70 -13.68 26.59 -26.36
CA ASP A 70 -14.77 27.42 -25.86
C ASP A 70 -15.43 26.87 -24.58
N TYR A 71 -15.14 25.62 -24.18
CA TYR A 71 -15.59 25.08 -22.91
C TYR A 71 -14.75 25.66 -21.76
N LEU A 72 -15.31 26.59 -20.99
CA LEU A 72 -14.63 27.21 -19.84
C LEU A 72 -15.06 26.54 -18.54
N ILE A 73 -14.12 25.92 -17.82
CA ILE A 73 -14.38 25.31 -16.52
C ILE A 73 -14.39 26.41 -15.47
N SER A 74 -15.49 26.58 -14.74
CA SER A 74 -15.56 27.51 -13.61
C SER A 74 -14.63 27.06 -12.48
N ASP A 75 -14.02 28.03 -11.78
CA ASP A 75 -13.03 27.79 -10.71
C ASP A 75 -13.51 26.79 -9.66
N ARG A 76 -14.82 26.80 -9.33
CA ARG A 76 -15.43 25.86 -8.37
C ARG A 76 -15.34 24.38 -8.76
N TYR A 77 -15.15 24.06 -10.04
CA TYR A 77 -15.06 22.68 -10.53
C TYR A 77 -13.63 22.26 -10.88
N VAL A 78 -12.68 23.20 -11.02
CA VAL A 78 -11.30 22.90 -11.44
C VAL A 78 -10.65 21.87 -10.52
N GLY A 79 -10.67 22.12 -9.21
CA GLY A 79 -10.10 21.19 -8.23
C GLY A 79 -10.78 19.82 -8.27
N ARG A 80 -12.10 19.79 -8.46
CA ARG A 80 -12.88 18.54 -8.52
C ARG A 80 -12.51 17.69 -9.74
N PHE A 81 -12.29 18.31 -10.90
CA PHE A 81 -11.82 17.58 -12.09
C PHE A 81 -10.41 17.01 -11.91
N ILE A 82 -9.49 17.78 -11.32
CA ILE A 82 -8.13 17.30 -11.03
C ILE A 82 -8.17 16.11 -10.05
N GLN A 83 -9.06 16.15 -9.05
CA GLN A 83 -9.27 15.04 -8.12
C GLN A 83 -9.73 13.74 -8.81
N PHE A 84 -10.40 13.83 -9.97
CA PHE A 84 -10.78 12.67 -10.77
C PHE A 84 -9.70 12.17 -11.72
N ASN A 85 -8.45 12.66 -11.64
CA ASN A 85 -7.36 12.27 -12.55
C ASN A 85 -7.22 10.74 -12.70
N LEU A 86 -7.17 9.99 -11.58
CA LEU A 86 -7.09 8.52 -11.61
C LEU A 86 -8.37 7.88 -12.19
N THR A 87 -9.54 8.36 -11.80
CA THR A 87 -10.84 7.85 -12.28
C THR A 87 -11.00 8.03 -13.79
N ILE A 88 -10.65 9.21 -14.31
CA ILE A 88 -10.61 9.50 -15.75
C ILE A 88 -9.57 8.59 -16.43
N SER A 89 -8.37 8.48 -15.88
CA SER A 89 -7.30 7.62 -16.42
C SER A 89 -7.75 6.16 -16.55
N ASN A 90 -8.40 5.61 -15.52
CA ASN A 90 -8.92 4.24 -15.53
C ASN A 90 -10.08 4.07 -16.52
N LEU A 91 -11.01 5.03 -16.59
CA LEU A 91 -12.12 5.00 -17.55
C LEU A 91 -11.63 5.02 -18.99
N VAL A 92 -10.67 5.88 -19.30
CA VAL A 92 -10.07 5.96 -20.63
C VAL A 92 -9.33 4.67 -20.97
N ALA A 93 -8.60 4.08 -20.00
CA ALA A 93 -7.86 2.82 -20.19
C ALA A 93 -8.77 1.63 -20.53
N ILE A 94 -9.97 1.55 -19.94
CA ILE A 94 -10.94 0.47 -20.25
C ILE A 94 -11.77 0.73 -21.51
N SER A 95 -11.84 1.99 -21.97
CA SER A 95 -12.50 2.36 -23.22
C SER A 95 -11.65 1.99 -24.45
N ASP A 96 -12.19 2.15 -25.66
CA ASP A 96 -11.44 1.94 -26.89
C ASP A 96 -10.49 3.11 -27.25
N PHE A 97 -10.53 4.21 -26.49
CA PHE A 97 -9.60 5.33 -26.64
C PHE A 97 -8.21 5.04 -26.04
N LYS A 98 -8.15 4.20 -24.99
CA LYS A 98 -6.94 3.71 -24.29
C LYS A 98 -6.08 4.75 -23.56
N THR A 99 -5.93 5.95 -24.11
CA THR A 99 -5.09 7.03 -23.54
C THR A 99 -5.67 8.41 -23.84
N THR A 100 -5.33 9.38 -23.00
CA THR A 100 -5.63 10.81 -23.22
C THR A 100 -4.53 11.54 -24.01
N ASP A 101 -3.44 10.85 -24.41
CA ASP A 101 -2.29 11.46 -25.09
C ASP A 101 -2.68 12.32 -26.33
N PRO A 102 -3.53 11.85 -27.28
CA PRO A 102 -3.92 12.68 -28.43
C PRO A 102 -4.64 13.98 -28.02
N TYR A 103 -5.42 13.94 -26.94
CA TYR A 103 -6.17 15.08 -26.43
C TYR A 103 -5.29 16.08 -25.68
N LEU A 104 -4.25 15.60 -25.01
CA LEU A 104 -3.21 16.45 -24.41
C LEU A 104 -2.42 17.21 -25.50
N GLU A 105 -2.10 16.57 -26.62
CA GLU A 105 -1.47 17.25 -27.77
C GLU A 105 -2.37 18.34 -28.38
N ILE A 106 -3.68 18.10 -28.47
CA ILE A 106 -4.65 19.10 -28.92
C ILE A 106 -4.68 20.31 -27.98
N LEU A 107 -4.70 20.08 -26.66
CA LEU A 107 -4.79 21.15 -25.65
C LEU A 107 -3.55 22.05 -25.62
N LYS A 108 -2.37 21.53 -25.96
CA LYS A 108 -1.07 22.21 -25.87
C LYS A 108 -1.06 23.60 -26.51
N TYR A 109 -1.81 23.79 -27.60
CA TYR A 109 -1.84 25.03 -28.38
C TYR A 109 -3.09 25.89 -28.13
N GLN A 110 -3.95 25.49 -27.20
CA GLN A 110 -5.18 26.22 -26.87
C GLN A 110 -4.99 27.20 -25.71
N ALA A 111 -5.73 28.30 -25.72
CA ALA A 111 -5.90 29.14 -24.53
C ALA A 111 -6.73 28.41 -23.46
N HIS A 112 -6.59 28.81 -22.19
CA HIS A 112 -7.36 28.26 -21.05
C HIS A 112 -7.26 26.72 -20.92
N ASN A 113 -6.10 26.16 -21.27
CA ASN A 113 -5.85 24.72 -21.31
C ASN A 113 -5.34 24.14 -19.99
N TYR A 114 -4.87 24.97 -19.05
CA TYR A 114 -4.12 24.52 -17.87
C TYR A 114 -4.89 23.51 -17.00
N ALA A 115 -6.09 23.86 -16.53
CA ALA A 115 -6.93 22.96 -15.74
C ALA A 115 -7.27 21.67 -16.49
N LYS A 116 -7.49 21.76 -17.80
CA LYS A 116 -7.79 20.60 -18.67
C LYS A 116 -6.60 19.66 -18.79
N ILE A 117 -5.40 20.22 -18.96
CA ILE A 117 -4.15 19.46 -19.02
C ILE A 117 -3.91 18.74 -17.69
N LEU A 118 -4.01 19.43 -16.54
CA LEU A 118 -3.86 18.77 -15.23
C LEU A 118 -4.89 17.66 -15.02
N THR A 119 -6.12 17.87 -15.47
CA THR A 119 -7.18 16.85 -15.37
C THR A 119 -6.87 15.60 -16.18
N LEU A 120 -6.41 15.76 -17.43
CA LEU A 120 -6.20 14.64 -18.36
C LEU A 120 -4.80 14.02 -18.29
N CYS A 121 -3.81 14.72 -17.71
CA CYS A 121 -2.42 14.25 -17.60
C CYS A 121 -2.24 13.37 -16.36
N SER A 122 -2.15 12.06 -16.57
CA SER A 122 -1.98 11.04 -15.55
C SER A 122 -0.67 10.28 -15.72
N ALA A 123 -0.32 9.39 -14.79
CA ALA A 123 0.88 8.57 -14.92
C ALA A 123 0.84 7.58 -16.10
N ARG A 124 -0.33 7.31 -16.69
CA ARG A 124 -0.45 6.44 -17.88
C ARG A 124 0.01 7.12 -19.17
N ASN A 125 0.18 8.45 -19.15
CA ASN A 125 0.46 9.22 -20.34
C ASN A 125 1.93 9.13 -20.78
N SER A 126 2.13 9.00 -22.08
CA SER A 126 3.45 9.16 -22.71
C SER A 126 3.74 10.63 -23.05
N PHE A 127 2.70 11.49 -23.01
CA PHE A 127 2.78 12.94 -23.18
C PHE A 127 3.88 13.56 -22.32
N LYS A 128 4.70 14.42 -22.94
CA LYS A 128 5.85 15.06 -22.29
C LYS A 128 5.58 16.53 -22.03
N TYR A 129 5.67 16.92 -20.76
CA TYR A 129 5.58 18.31 -20.31
C TYR A 129 6.62 18.56 -19.21
N GLN A 130 7.11 19.80 -19.09
CA GLN A 130 7.97 20.15 -17.97
C GLN A 130 7.08 20.44 -16.76
N ARG A 131 7.18 19.63 -15.69
CA ARG A 131 6.38 19.85 -14.46
C ARG A 131 6.54 21.27 -13.91
N ARG A 132 7.73 21.87 -14.08
CA ARG A 132 8.01 23.24 -13.69
C ARG A 132 7.02 24.24 -14.28
N ASP A 133 6.62 24.07 -15.53
CA ASP A 133 5.66 24.93 -16.21
C ASP A 133 4.29 24.89 -15.51
N PHE A 134 3.91 23.77 -14.88
CA PHE A 134 2.69 23.71 -14.08
C PHE A 134 2.82 24.55 -12.80
N PHE A 135 3.94 24.44 -12.09
CA PHE A 135 4.20 25.26 -10.91
C PHE A 135 4.37 26.76 -11.25
N ASP A 136 4.89 27.09 -12.44
CA ASP A 136 4.98 28.47 -12.93
C ASP A 136 3.59 29.06 -13.23
N ALA A 137 2.65 28.24 -13.70
CA ALA A 137 1.27 28.66 -13.98
C ALA A 137 0.41 28.81 -12.70
N SER A 138 0.40 27.80 -11.83
CA SER A 138 -0.30 27.86 -10.54
C SER A 138 0.24 26.78 -9.60
N PRO A 139 1.02 27.16 -8.56
CA PRO A 139 1.50 26.23 -7.56
C PRO A 139 0.39 25.46 -6.86
N GLU A 140 -0.73 26.10 -6.52
CA GLU A 140 -1.85 25.48 -5.83
C GLU A 140 -2.42 24.28 -6.61
N LEU A 141 -2.77 24.50 -7.88
CA LEU A 141 -3.31 23.44 -8.73
C LEU A 141 -2.25 22.38 -9.09
N ALA A 142 -0.97 22.78 -9.21
CA ALA A 142 0.13 21.86 -9.44
C ALA A 142 0.37 20.92 -8.24
N ASN A 143 0.24 21.43 -7.00
CA ASN A 143 0.31 20.65 -5.76
C ASN A 143 -0.84 19.61 -5.68
N LEU A 144 -2.08 20.04 -6.00
CA LEU A 144 -3.22 19.14 -6.07
C LEU A 144 -3.02 18.05 -7.14
N TRP A 145 -2.61 18.44 -8.35
CA TRP A 145 -2.32 17.50 -9.44
C TRP A 145 -1.20 16.53 -9.07
N TYR A 146 -0.11 17.01 -8.48
CA TYR A 146 1.01 16.17 -8.02
C TYR A 146 0.49 15.04 -7.11
N SER A 147 -0.37 15.40 -6.17
CA SER A 147 -0.97 14.45 -5.25
C SER A 147 -1.88 13.43 -5.96
N CYS A 148 -2.79 13.90 -6.82
CA CYS A 148 -3.70 13.02 -7.57
C CYS A 148 -2.98 12.12 -8.58
N TYR A 149 -1.88 12.59 -9.17
CA TYR A 149 -1.06 11.84 -10.13
C TYR A 149 -0.44 10.59 -9.51
N LEU A 150 -0.05 10.66 -8.22
CA LEU A 150 0.57 9.56 -7.50
C LEU A 150 -0.42 8.45 -7.13
N GLU A 151 -1.71 8.74 -6.96
CA GLU A 151 -2.72 7.78 -6.45
C GLU A 151 -2.77 6.46 -7.24
N ILE A 152 -2.41 6.52 -8.53
CA ILE A 152 -2.34 5.36 -9.43
C ILE A 152 -1.33 4.28 -8.99
N TYR A 153 -0.41 4.55 -8.04
CA TYR A 153 0.53 3.54 -7.52
C TYR A 153 -0.17 2.25 -7.07
N ARG A 154 -1.43 2.34 -6.63
CA ARG A 154 -2.21 1.21 -6.14
C ARG A 154 -2.36 0.11 -7.20
N THR A 155 -2.45 0.50 -8.46
CA THR A 155 -2.88 -0.41 -9.53
C THR A 155 -2.06 -0.29 -10.81
N GLY A 156 -1.58 0.90 -11.14
CA GLY A 156 -0.87 1.14 -12.40
C GLY A 156 0.60 0.75 -12.38
N LEU A 157 1.20 0.37 -11.25
CA LEU A 157 2.62 -0.03 -11.21
C LEU A 157 2.97 -1.22 -12.12
N VAL A 158 1.96 -1.99 -12.53
CA VAL A 158 2.06 -3.07 -13.51
C VAL A 158 2.40 -2.57 -14.93
N ASN A 159 2.10 -1.31 -15.23
CA ASN A 159 2.39 -0.67 -16.51
C ASN A 159 3.78 -0.03 -16.50
N ARG A 160 4.56 -0.28 -17.56
CA ARG A 160 5.92 0.28 -17.72
C ARG A 160 5.95 1.81 -17.66
N ILE A 161 5.05 2.48 -18.38
CA ILE A 161 5.00 3.94 -18.48
C ILE A 161 4.68 4.54 -17.11
N VAL A 162 3.65 4.00 -16.44
CA VAL A 162 3.27 4.41 -15.08
C VAL A 162 4.43 4.22 -14.12
N TYR A 163 5.06 3.03 -14.12
CA TYR A 163 6.20 2.74 -13.26
C TYR A 163 7.35 3.75 -13.44
N GLN A 164 7.69 4.09 -14.69
CA GLN A 164 8.73 5.08 -14.98
C GLN A 164 8.32 6.50 -14.55
N ASN A 165 7.12 6.90 -14.92
CA ASN A 165 6.59 8.23 -14.65
C ASN A 165 6.46 8.51 -13.15
N LEU A 166 6.01 7.52 -12.35
CA LEU A 166 5.89 7.66 -10.90
C LEU A 166 7.25 7.77 -10.22
N ARG A 167 8.27 7.05 -10.68
CA ARG A 167 9.64 7.18 -10.15
C ARG A 167 10.21 8.58 -10.39
N GLU A 168 10.06 9.10 -11.61
CA GLU A 168 10.44 10.48 -11.93
C GLU A 168 9.67 11.49 -11.06
N HIS A 169 8.37 11.26 -10.89
CA HIS A 169 7.48 12.13 -10.12
C HIS A 169 7.85 12.17 -8.63
N LEU A 170 8.20 11.03 -8.04
CA LEU A 170 8.60 10.90 -6.64
C LEU A 170 9.88 11.68 -6.32
N THR A 171 10.81 11.73 -7.27
CA THR A 171 12.08 12.45 -7.14
C THR A 171 12.04 13.92 -7.58
N TYR A 172 10.89 14.39 -8.08
CA TYR A 172 10.76 15.76 -8.57
C TYR A 172 10.92 16.80 -7.44
N GLU A 173 11.66 17.87 -7.71
CA GLU A 173 11.93 18.95 -6.76
C GLU A 173 11.50 20.31 -7.34
N ASP A 174 10.71 21.03 -6.54
CA ASP A 174 10.36 22.44 -6.76
C ASP A 174 10.14 23.07 -5.38
N GLY A 175 10.64 24.28 -5.15
CA GLY A 175 10.49 24.97 -3.86
C GLY A 175 9.04 25.31 -3.50
N ARG A 176 8.13 25.23 -4.48
CA ARG A 176 6.68 25.49 -4.34
C ARG A 176 5.85 24.22 -4.17
N LEU A 177 6.48 23.04 -4.21
CA LEU A 177 5.84 21.76 -3.88
C LEU A 177 5.75 21.63 -2.36
N THR A 178 4.71 22.23 -1.79
CA THR A 178 4.59 22.43 -0.34
C THR A 178 3.23 22.09 0.22
N ASP A 179 2.26 21.71 -0.62
CA ASP A 179 0.92 21.35 -0.18
C ASP A 179 0.51 20.01 -0.80
N PHE A 180 -0.15 19.16 -0.03
CA PHE A 180 -0.37 17.77 -0.38
C PHE A 180 -1.79 17.34 -0.04
N TYR A 181 -2.49 16.87 -1.06
CA TYR A 181 -3.84 16.32 -0.93
C TYR A 181 -3.77 14.82 -0.62
N LYS A 182 -4.60 14.32 0.31
CA LYS A 182 -4.60 12.91 0.76
C LYS A 182 -3.20 12.40 1.12
N ILE A 183 -2.59 13.03 2.13
CA ILE A 183 -1.21 12.76 2.52
C ILE A 183 -0.95 11.29 2.84
N ASP A 184 -1.93 10.55 3.36
CA ASP A 184 -1.84 9.10 3.61
C ASP A 184 -1.64 8.29 2.33
N ASP A 185 -2.37 8.60 1.26
CA ASP A 185 -2.21 7.94 -0.04
C ASP A 185 -0.79 8.15 -0.58
N LEU A 186 -0.25 9.36 -0.47
CA LEU A 186 1.10 9.71 -0.94
C LEU A 186 2.18 9.05 -0.10
N TYR A 187 2.06 9.17 1.21
CA TYR A 187 3.06 8.73 2.17
C TYR A 187 3.16 7.20 2.21
N PHE A 188 2.02 6.51 2.20
CA PHE A 188 1.96 5.06 2.10
C PHE A 188 2.42 4.59 0.71
N GLY A 189 1.91 5.23 -0.34
CA GLY A 189 2.14 4.82 -1.73
C GLY A 189 3.58 4.94 -2.19
N ALA A 190 4.31 5.95 -1.72
CA ALA A 190 5.72 6.16 -2.03
C ALA A 190 6.58 4.90 -1.84
N THR A 191 6.29 4.12 -0.79
CA THR A 191 7.01 2.89 -0.44
C THR A 191 6.90 1.79 -1.51
N TYR A 192 5.78 1.74 -2.24
CA TYR A 192 5.50 0.66 -3.20
C TYR A 192 6.02 0.93 -4.61
N ILE A 193 6.44 2.17 -4.93
CA ILE A 193 6.84 2.55 -6.28
C ILE A 193 8.19 1.93 -6.65
N ASP A 194 9.25 2.19 -5.87
CA ASP A 194 10.60 1.65 -6.16
C ASP A 194 11.39 1.17 -4.93
N GLY A 195 10.92 1.49 -3.71
CA GLY A 195 11.51 1.03 -2.44
C GLY A 195 12.80 1.74 -2.02
N ASP A 196 13.30 2.67 -2.84
CA ASP A 196 14.56 3.37 -2.63
C ASP A 196 14.38 4.89 -2.46
N SER A 197 13.33 5.44 -3.06
CA SER A 197 13.14 6.89 -3.18
C SER A 197 12.02 7.45 -2.30
N ASP A 198 11.33 6.60 -1.53
CA ASP A 198 10.18 7.01 -0.70
C ASP A 198 10.54 8.07 0.35
N ARG A 199 11.76 8.03 0.87
CA ARG A 199 12.34 9.06 1.75
C ARG A 199 12.16 10.48 1.24
N PHE A 200 12.27 10.72 -0.07
CA PHE A 200 12.24 12.09 -0.59
C PHE A 200 10.85 12.72 -0.45
N LEU A 201 9.80 11.95 -0.78
CA LEU A 201 8.42 12.44 -0.64
C LEU A 201 8.00 12.49 0.82
N LYS A 202 8.28 11.44 1.61
CA LYS A 202 7.93 11.41 3.04
C LYS A 202 8.53 12.58 3.81
N SER A 203 9.81 12.89 3.58
CA SER A 203 10.44 14.08 4.19
C SER A 203 9.81 15.39 3.75
N LYS A 204 9.41 15.54 2.47
CA LYS A 204 8.72 16.74 1.99
C LYS A 204 7.34 16.90 2.63
N VAL A 205 6.58 15.80 2.74
CA VAL A 205 5.28 15.79 3.42
C VAL A 205 5.42 16.21 4.88
N ASN A 206 6.37 15.63 5.63
CA ASN A 206 6.64 16.04 7.02
C ASN A 206 7.01 17.52 7.12
N GLN A 207 7.92 18.01 6.27
CA GLN A 207 8.32 19.42 6.27
C GLN A 207 7.17 20.37 5.94
N SER A 208 6.29 19.98 5.01
CA SER A 208 5.07 20.74 4.69
C SER A 208 4.16 20.84 5.92
N ILE A 209 3.90 19.70 6.56
CA ILE A 209 3.08 19.61 7.78
C ILE A 209 3.66 20.48 8.90
N GLN A 210 4.95 20.35 9.19
CA GLN A 210 5.65 21.14 10.23
C GLN A 210 5.66 22.65 9.94
N LYS A 211 5.62 23.05 8.65
CA LYS A 211 5.55 24.45 8.24
C LYS A 211 4.13 25.00 8.23
N SER A 212 3.13 24.14 8.20
CA SER A 212 1.71 24.52 8.12
C SER A 212 1.23 25.25 9.38
N ASN A 213 0.24 26.13 9.22
CA ASN A 213 -0.43 26.77 10.34
C ASN A 213 -1.28 25.76 11.14
N LEU A 214 -1.69 24.66 10.52
CA LEU A 214 -2.45 23.60 11.18
C LEU A 214 -1.69 23.05 12.39
N ILE A 215 -0.39 22.78 12.24
CA ILE A 215 0.44 22.23 13.32
C ILE A 215 1.06 23.32 14.19
N LYS A 216 1.54 24.43 13.61
CA LYS A 216 2.19 25.51 14.37
C LYS A 216 1.30 26.18 15.42
N ASN A 217 -0.01 26.20 15.19
CA ASN A 217 -0.96 26.81 16.10
C ASN A 217 -1.40 25.85 17.23
N LEU A 218 -1.00 24.58 17.18
CA LEU A 218 -1.32 23.61 18.21
C LEU A 218 -0.32 23.73 19.35
N VAL A 219 -0.85 23.85 20.55
CA VAL A 219 -0.07 23.89 21.79
C VAL A 219 -0.35 22.61 22.55
N ILE A 220 0.67 21.81 22.80
CA ILE A 220 0.57 20.62 23.66
C ILE A 220 1.31 20.92 24.97
N SER A 221 0.62 20.70 26.07
CA SER A 221 1.14 20.78 27.43
C SER A 221 1.28 19.37 27.98
N ASN A 222 2.53 18.91 28.13
CA ASN A 222 2.83 17.56 28.62
C ASN A 222 3.45 17.64 30.02
N GLN A 223 2.89 16.89 30.98
CA GLN A 223 3.41 16.70 32.33
C GLN A 223 3.76 15.21 32.53
N PRO A 224 4.92 14.74 32.02
CA PRO A 224 5.16 13.32 31.82
C PRO A 224 5.23 12.54 33.14
N ASN A 225 4.46 11.47 33.23
CA ASN A 225 4.51 10.49 34.32
C ASN A 225 5.17 9.20 33.81
N PRO A 226 6.26 8.70 34.44
CA PRO A 226 6.99 7.52 33.98
C PRO A 226 6.15 6.26 33.73
N ARG A 227 4.97 6.13 34.35
CA ARG A 227 4.06 4.99 34.18
C ARG A 227 3.03 5.15 33.05
N LYS A 228 2.87 6.33 32.46
CA LYS A 228 1.83 6.61 31.46
C LYS A 228 2.37 6.38 30.05
N VAL A 229 1.75 5.46 29.32
CA VAL A 229 2.10 5.13 27.94
C VAL A 229 0.86 5.25 27.04
N ALA A 230 0.96 6.06 26.00
CA ALA A 230 -0.09 6.16 24.99
C ALA A 230 0.22 5.30 23.77
N ILE A 231 -0.80 4.61 23.25
CA ILE A 231 -0.76 3.87 21.99
C ILE A 231 -1.63 4.62 20.99
N ILE A 232 -1.05 5.10 19.89
CA ILE A 232 -1.79 5.83 18.84
C ILE A 232 -1.89 4.94 17.61
N SER A 233 -3.10 4.52 17.25
CA SER A 233 -3.32 3.60 16.12
C SER A 233 -4.70 3.78 15.53
N GLY A 234 -4.81 3.67 14.21
CA GLY A 234 -6.11 3.56 13.53
C GLY A 234 -6.56 2.12 13.31
N PHE A 235 -5.72 1.16 13.69
CA PHE A 235 -5.85 -0.23 13.27
C PHE A 235 -5.73 -1.23 14.42
N TRP A 236 -6.13 -0.83 15.62
CA TRP A 236 -6.07 -1.66 16.83
C TRP A 236 -7.32 -2.53 17.01
N PHE A 237 -7.59 -3.40 16.03
CA PHE A 237 -8.71 -4.35 16.04
C PHE A 237 -8.28 -5.74 15.50
N PRO A 238 -8.86 -6.86 15.99
CA PRO A 238 -8.40 -8.23 15.70
C PRO A 238 -8.25 -8.60 14.22
N GLU A 239 -9.11 -8.06 13.37
CA GLU A 239 -9.14 -8.33 11.93
C GLU A 239 -8.03 -7.59 11.17
N HIS A 240 -7.31 -6.64 11.78
CA HIS A 240 -6.19 -5.95 11.15
C HIS A 240 -4.83 -6.59 11.44
N SER A 241 -3.91 -6.53 10.48
CA SER A 241 -2.56 -7.08 10.65
C SER A 241 -1.73 -6.34 11.70
N VAL A 242 -1.90 -5.03 11.84
CA VAL A 242 -1.17 -4.22 12.86
C VAL A 242 -1.42 -4.78 14.24
N TYR A 243 -2.69 -4.93 14.62
CA TYR A 243 -3.07 -5.53 15.88
C TYR A 243 -2.44 -6.92 16.03
N ARG A 244 -2.65 -7.83 15.07
CA ARG A 244 -2.24 -9.23 15.28
C ARG A 244 -0.72 -9.41 15.41
N ILE A 245 0.09 -8.61 14.69
CA ILE A 245 1.55 -8.77 14.73
C ILE A 245 2.21 -8.04 15.91
N LEU A 246 1.50 -7.09 16.55
CA LEU A 246 2.02 -6.24 17.65
C LEU A 246 1.22 -6.36 18.96
N TYR A 247 0.15 -7.16 19.00
CA TYR A 247 -0.69 -7.32 20.18
C TYR A 247 0.13 -7.71 21.41
N ASP A 248 0.96 -8.76 21.30
CA ASP A 248 1.80 -9.23 22.41
C ASP A 248 2.77 -8.15 22.92
N CYS A 249 3.23 -7.26 22.04
CA CYS A 249 4.08 -6.13 22.42
C CYS A 249 3.32 -5.15 23.33
N VAL A 250 2.13 -4.71 22.93
CA VAL A 250 1.33 -3.78 23.73
C VAL A 250 0.79 -4.46 25.00
N ALA A 251 0.29 -5.69 24.89
CA ALA A 251 -0.21 -6.45 26.02
C ALA A 251 0.86 -6.69 27.11
N SER A 252 2.13 -6.80 26.73
CA SER A 252 3.25 -6.96 27.69
C SER A 252 3.50 -5.77 28.60
N LEU A 253 2.92 -4.60 28.30
CA LEU A 253 3.10 -3.39 29.10
C LEU A 253 2.04 -3.22 30.20
N LYS A 254 0.90 -3.91 30.09
CA LYS A 254 -0.33 -3.60 30.87
C LYS A 254 -0.19 -3.73 32.39
N ASP A 255 0.74 -4.56 32.86
CA ASP A 255 0.92 -4.85 34.28
C ASP A 255 1.85 -3.83 34.97
N ASP A 256 2.70 -3.13 34.20
CA ASP A 256 3.69 -2.17 34.71
C ASP A 256 3.38 -0.71 34.35
N TYR A 257 2.55 -0.51 33.32
CA TYR A 257 2.21 0.80 32.77
C TYR A 257 0.69 1.01 32.70
N GLU A 258 0.29 2.27 32.85
CA GLU A 258 -1.07 2.73 32.58
C GLU A 258 -1.16 3.11 31.09
N LEU A 259 -1.86 2.27 30.32
CA LEU A 259 -2.01 2.37 28.87
C LEU A 259 -3.25 3.18 28.49
N THR A 260 -3.08 4.13 27.59
CA THR A 260 -4.17 4.86 26.94
C THR A 260 -4.15 4.55 25.44
N LEU A 261 -5.27 4.05 24.90
CA LEU A 261 -5.44 3.96 23.45
C LEU A 261 -5.99 5.29 22.93
N ILE A 262 -5.30 5.91 21.98
CA ILE A 262 -5.82 7.02 21.21
C ILE A 262 -6.14 6.47 19.82
N HIS A 263 -7.41 6.14 19.63
CA HIS A 263 -7.90 5.59 18.36
C HIS A 263 -8.13 6.70 17.35
N ILE A 264 -7.56 6.54 16.16
CA ILE A 264 -7.68 7.48 15.03
C ILE A 264 -8.41 6.85 13.85
N GLY A 265 -8.96 7.65 12.95
CA GLY A 265 -9.64 7.16 11.75
C GLY A 265 -11.03 6.58 12.04
N ASP A 266 -11.36 5.41 11.47
CA ASP A 266 -12.71 4.87 11.53
C ASP A 266 -13.08 4.36 12.94
N GLN A 267 -14.00 5.06 13.59
CA GLN A 267 -14.48 4.74 14.94
C GLN A 267 -15.55 3.66 14.98
N GLN A 268 -16.05 3.20 13.83
CA GLN A 268 -17.06 2.13 13.77
C GLN A 268 -16.43 0.73 13.88
N LEU A 269 -15.09 0.66 13.86
CA LEU A 269 -14.34 -0.58 13.97
C LEU A 269 -14.43 -1.19 15.38
N GLY A 270 -14.44 -2.52 15.45
CA GLY A 270 -14.44 -3.28 16.69
C GLY A 270 -13.10 -3.28 17.40
N ILE A 271 -12.68 -2.12 17.91
CA ILE A 271 -11.39 -1.97 18.60
C ILE A 271 -11.29 -2.86 19.84
N ASP A 272 -10.11 -3.41 20.07
CA ASP A 272 -9.83 -4.16 21.30
C ASP A 272 -9.45 -3.19 22.44
N ARG A 273 -10.17 -3.31 23.55
CA ARG A 273 -10.10 -2.41 24.70
C ARG A 273 -9.40 -3.04 25.92
N GLN A 274 -9.12 -4.34 25.89
CA GLN A 274 -8.84 -5.12 27.11
C GLN A 274 -7.58 -4.70 27.87
N ASN A 275 -6.60 -4.10 27.18
CA ASN A 275 -5.29 -3.74 27.75
C ASN A 275 -5.21 -2.26 28.18
N PHE A 276 -6.28 -1.48 28.04
CA PHE A 276 -6.23 -0.03 28.21
C PHE A 276 -7.08 0.45 29.39
N GLN A 277 -6.50 1.33 30.20
CA GLN A 277 -7.19 2.00 31.31
C GLN A 277 -8.01 3.19 30.82
N ASP A 278 -7.63 3.79 29.69
CA ASP A 278 -8.34 4.91 29.07
C ASP A 278 -8.36 4.75 27.54
N ILE A 279 -9.43 5.23 26.91
CA ILE A 279 -9.61 5.20 25.45
C ILE A 279 -10.09 6.56 25.00
N ARG A 280 -9.29 7.20 24.16
CA ARG A 280 -9.57 8.49 23.56
C ARG A 280 -9.72 8.34 22.06
N TYR A 281 -10.40 9.30 21.46
CA TYR A 281 -10.57 9.35 20.02
C TYR A 281 -10.07 10.67 19.48
N LEU A 282 -9.51 10.62 18.28
CA LEU A 282 -9.07 11.78 17.52
C LEU A 282 -9.48 11.58 16.07
N ASN A 283 -10.20 12.56 15.51
CA ASN A 283 -10.61 12.55 14.11
C ASN A 283 -10.16 13.84 13.42
N LEU A 284 -9.77 13.72 12.16
CA LEU A 284 -9.77 14.85 11.24
C LEU A 284 -11.16 15.01 10.66
N GLN A 285 -11.81 16.17 10.87
CA GLN A 285 -13.05 16.52 10.18
C GLN A 285 -12.92 17.90 9.53
N ASN A 286 -13.22 17.99 8.23
CA ASN A 286 -13.23 19.24 7.47
C ASN A 286 -11.95 20.09 7.65
N ASP A 287 -10.79 19.44 7.56
CA ASP A 287 -9.46 20.06 7.78
C ASP A 287 -9.25 20.66 9.18
N GLN A 288 -10.16 20.42 10.12
CA GLN A 288 -9.98 20.72 11.53
C GLN A 288 -9.41 19.51 12.25
N PHE A 289 -8.31 19.75 12.95
CA PHE A 289 -7.60 18.77 13.73
C PHE A 289 -7.80 19.09 15.21
N ASP A 290 -8.90 18.58 15.76
CA ASP A 290 -9.19 18.73 17.18
C ASP A 290 -8.30 17.80 17.99
N ILE A 291 -7.29 18.38 18.66
CA ILE A 291 -6.36 17.66 19.53
C ILE A 291 -6.75 17.75 21.01
N SER A 292 -7.95 18.22 21.35
CA SER A 292 -8.38 18.45 22.74
C SER A 292 -8.19 17.23 23.64
N SER A 293 -8.35 16.02 23.11
CA SER A 293 -8.16 14.77 23.88
C SER A 293 -6.70 14.47 24.24
N ILE A 294 -5.73 15.18 23.66
CA ILE A 294 -4.30 15.02 23.91
C ILE A 294 -3.58 16.34 24.24
N GLN A 295 -4.29 17.47 24.20
CA GLN A 295 -3.73 18.81 24.37
C GLN A 295 -3.01 18.96 25.72
N ASP A 296 -3.71 18.60 26.80
CA ASP A 296 -3.13 18.46 28.14
C ASP A 296 -3.01 16.96 28.44
N ASN A 297 -1.79 16.47 28.58
CA ASN A 297 -1.56 15.04 28.83
C ASN A 297 -0.34 14.79 29.75
N ASP A 298 -0.23 13.57 30.25
CA ASP A 298 0.85 13.13 31.14
C ASP A 298 1.65 11.94 30.58
N PHE A 299 1.58 11.70 29.27
CA PHE A 299 2.27 10.58 28.63
C PHE A 299 3.78 10.77 28.71
N ASN A 300 4.49 9.75 29.21
CA ASN A 300 5.95 9.70 29.16
C ASN A 300 6.45 9.02 27.89
N VAL A 301 5.71 8.02 27.40
CA VAL A 301 5.99 7.34 26.13
C VAL A 301 4.74 7.38 25.25
N ILE A 302 4.94 7.67 23.97
CA ILE A 302 3.96 7.40 22.92
C ILE A 302 4.53 6.37 21.96
N TYR A 303 3.79 5.27 21.77
CA TYR A 303 4.08 4.27 20.75
C TYR A 303 3.04 4.36 19.63
N PHE A 304 3.52 4.49 18.40
CA PHE A 304 2.74 4.38 17.18
C PHE A 304 3.00 3.01 16.56
N PRO A 305 2.09 2.03 16.70
CA PRO A 305 2.20 0.76 15.99
C PRO A 305 2.24 0.97 14.47
N ASP A 306 1.55 2.01 14.00
CA ASP A 306 1.38 2.36 12.60
C ASP A 306 1.50 3.88 12.36
N ILE A 307 2.36 4.26 11.42
CA ILE A 307 2.41 5.62 10.86
C ILE A 307 2.38 5.50 9.33
N GLY A 308 1.59 6.37 8.69
CA GLY A 308 1.57 6.50 7.24
C GLY A 308 0.33 5.91 6.57
N MET A 309 -0.47 5.11 7.28
CA MET A 309 -1.68 4.48 6.73
C MET A 309 -2.96 5.29 6.96
N SER A 310 -2.89 6.37 7.75
CA SER A 310 -3.95 7.35 7.95
C SER A 310 -3.36 8.76 8.00
N SER A 311 -4.14 9.76 7.58
CA SER A 311 -3.70 11.16 7.58
C SER A 311 -3.43 11.63 9.02
N GLU A 312 -4.27 11.22 9.98
CA GLU A 312 -4.12 11.47 11.41
C GLU A 312 -2.77 10.98 11.93
N SER A 313 -2.35 9.75 11.60
CA SER A 313 -1.08 9.19 12.09
C SER A 313 0.11 10.02 11.61
N ILE A 314 0.06 10.52 10.37
CA ILE A 314 1.12 11.33 9.77
C ILE A 314 1.16 12.71 10.45
N LEU A 315 0.02 13.36 10.63
CA LEU A 315 -0.06 14.65 11.32
C LEU A 315 0.42 14.54 12.77
N LEU A 316 -0.10 13.58 13.53
CA LEU A 316 0.29 13.35 14.94
C LEU A 316 1.77 13.02 15.07
N SER A 317 2.35 12.26 14.14
CA SER A 317 3.79 11.94 14.18
C SER A 317 4.70 13.17 14.00
N ASN A 318 4.17 14.30 13.55
CA ASN A 318 4.88 15.58 13.41
C ASN A 318 4.66 16.52 14.60
N LEU A 319 3.95 16.07 15.64
CA LEU A 319 3.79 16.76 16.91
C LEU A 319 4.70 16.12 17.97
N ARG A 320 5.21 16.95 18.88
CA ARG A 320 5.90 16.48 20.08
C ARG A 320 4.88 16.40 21.23
N MET A 321 4.34 15.21 21.47
CA MET A 321 3.27 14.97 22.45
C MET A 321 3.76 14.35 23.76
N ALA A 322 4.91 13.67 23.73
CA ALA A 322 5.59 13.07 24.87
C ALA A 322 7.12 13.21 24.70
N PRO A 323 7.92 13.11 25.79
CA PRO A 323 9.38 13.16 25.68
C PRO A 323 9.93 12.04 24.80
N ILE A 324 9.33 10.84 24.86
CA ILE A 324 9.73 9.67 24.08
C ILE A 324 8.63 9.30 23.08
N GLN A 325 8.91 9.38 21.78
CA GLN A 325 8.00 8.92 20.72
C GLN A 325 8.64 7.82 19.88
N ILE A 326 7.89 6.74 19.67
CA ILE A 326 8.37 5.49 19.09
C ILE A 326 7.46 5.04 17.95
N CYS A 327 8.04 4.63 16.82
CA CYS A 327 7.31 3.99 15.70
C CYS A 327 7.58 2.47 15.66
N GLY A 328 6.56 1.71 15.26
CA GLY A 328 6.59 0.25 15.13
C GLY A 328 6.50 -0.27 13.70
N LEU A 329 6.23 -1.58 13.57
CA LEU A 329 6.28 -2.33 12.31
C LEU A 329 4.95 -2.41 11.54
N GLY A 330 3.92 -1.66 11.93
CA GLY A 330 2.62 -1.66 11.26
C GLY A 330 2.71 -1.27 9.79
N HIS A 331 3.47 -0.20 9.50
CA HIS A 331 4.05 0.06 8.19
C HIS A 331 5.58 0.08 8.34
N PRO A 332 6.31 -0.97 7.92
CA PRO A 332 7.69 -1.22 8.35
C PRO A 332 8.72 -0.39 7.56
N VAL A 333 8.54 0.94 7.59
CA VAL A 333 9.39 1.93 6.94
C VAL A 333 9.48 3.17 7.82
N SER A 334 10.64 3.81 7.85
CA SER A 334 10.86 5.10 8.50
C SER A 334 9.83 6.16 8.12
N THR A 335 9.59 7.07 9.04
CA THR A 335 8.82 8.28 8.80
C THR A 335 9.60 9.33 8.00
N PHE A 336 10.94 9.23 7.98
CA PHE A 336 11.83 10.18 7.28
C PHE A 336 11.58 11.64 7.65
N GLY A 337 11.76 11.97 8.93
CA GLY A 337 11.83 13.37 9.41
C GLY A 337 10.59 13.88 10.16
N SER A 338 9.75 12.99 10.67
CA SER A 338 8.74 13.35 11.67
C SER A 338 9.37 13.43 13.08
N GLU A 339 8.60 13.84 14.08
CA GLU A 339 9.02 14.00 15.48
C GLU A 339 9.13 12.66 16.24
N ILE A 340 9.61 11.60 15.59
CA ILE A 340 9.79 10.27 16.20
C ILE A 340 11.27 10.03 16.55
N ASP A 341 11.53 9.61 17.79
CA ASP A 341 12.89 9.41 18.29
C ASP A 341 13.44 8.03 17.94
N TYR A 342 12.59 7.01 18.06
CA TYR A 342 12.99 5.61 17.92
C TYR A 342 12.09 4.83 16.96
N PHE A 343 12.69 3.91 16.21
CA PHE A 343 11.98 2.91 15.44
C PHE A 343 12.27 1.53 16.04
N ILE A 344 11.27 0.85 16.57
CA ILE A 344 11.42 -0.51 17.11
C ILE A 344 11.26 -1.52 15.98
N SER A 345 12.26 -2.37 15.79
CA SER A 345 12.32 -3.41 14.76
C SER A 345 12.96 -4.70 15.28
N GLY A 346 13.05 -5.72 14.44
CA GLY A 346 13.67 -7.01 14.73
C GLY A 346 15.12 -7.11 14.27
N ALA A 347 16.02 -7.51 15.18
CA ALA A 347 17.44 -7.75 14.91
C ALA A 347 17.69 -8.71 13.74
N ASP A 348 16.78 -9.67 13.52
CA ASP A 348 16.94 -10.74 12.54
C ASP A 348 16.61 -10.30 11.10
N ALA A 349 15.77 -9.28 10.94
CA ALA A 349 15.37 -8.75 9.64
C ALA A 349 16.24 -7.56 9.20
N GLU A 350 16.77 -6.80 10.16
CA GLU A 350 17.50 -5.56 9.87
C GLU A 350 18.93 -5.77 9.38
N VAL A 351 19.38 -4.86 8.51
CA VAL A 351 20.78 -4.75 8.09
C VAL A 351 21.40 -3.57 8.82
N THR A 352 22.02 -3.82 9.97
CA THR A 352 22.47 -2.75 10.90
C THR A 352 23.43 -1.73 10.28
N ARG A 353 24.27 -2.13 9.31
CA ARG A 353 25.15 -1.21 8.56
C ARG A 353 24.39 -0.19 7.71
N ASN A 354 23.12 -0.43 7.41
CA ASN A 354 22.27 0.45 6.62
C ASN A 354 21.25 1.20 7.50
N ALA A 355 21.34 1.14 8.83
CA ALA A 355 20.33 1.71 9.72
C ALA A 355 20.07 3.20 9.45
N GLU A 356 21.11 4.03 9.34
CA GLU A 356 20.95 5.47 9.08
C GLU A 356 20.53 5.80 7.64
N VAL A 357 20.74 4.87 6.71
CA VAL A 357 20.22 4.99 5.34
C VAL A 357 18.72 4.67 5.33
N ASN A 358 18.31 3.72 6.17
CA ASN A 358 16.97 3.18 6.17
C ASN A 358 15.99 3.92 7.11
N TYR A 359 16.51 4.57 8.16
CA TYR A 359 15.73 5.17 9.24
C TYR A 359 16.25 6.55 9.62
N SER A 360 15.35 7.53 9.66
CA SER A 360 15.59 8.86 10.26
C SER A 360 15.46 8.87 11.77
N GLU A 361 14.89 7.82 12.36
CA GLU A 361 14.78 7.53 13.79
C GLU A 361 15.97 6.67 14.25
N ARG A 362 16.25 6.62 15.55
CA ARG A 362 17.26 5.71 16.08
C ARG A 362 16.68 4.29 16.17
N LEU A 363 17.30 3.34 15.46
CA LEU A 363 16.81 1.96 15.39
C LEU A 363 17.00 1.23 16.73
N VAL A 364 15.94 0.60 17.23
CA VAL A 364 15.93 -0.24 18.43
C VAL A 364 15.60 -1.67 18.00
N LEU A 365 16.47 -2.61 18.31
CA LEU A 365 16.44 -3.98 17.81
C LEU A 365 16.05 -4.94 18.92
N LEU A 366 14.85 -5.49 18.80
CA LEU A 366 14.39 -6.63 19.59
C LEU A 366 15.04 -7.91 19.07
N ASN A 367 15.23 -8.90 19.95
CA ASN A 367 15.61 -10.23 19.50
C ASN A 367 14.51 -10.81 18.58
N GLY A 368 14.89 -11.49 17.49
CA GLY A 368 13.95 -12.00 16.50
C GLY A 368 13.47 -10.95 15.49
N LEU A 369 12.24 -11.13 14.98
CA LEU A 369 11.69 -10.33 13.87
C LEU A 369 11.03 -9.01 14.30
N GLY A 370 10.81 -8.81 15.60
CA GLY A 370 10.14 -7.61 16.15
C GLY A 370 8.62 -7.57 15.93
N ALA A 371 8.09 -8.52 15.16
CA ALA A 371 6.68 -8.74 14.89
C ALA A 371 6.35 -10.23 14.99
N VAL A 372 5.12 -10.57 15.37
CA VAL A 372 4.64 -11.95 15.47
C VAL A 372 3.86 -12.31 14.21
N ASN A 373 4.00 -13.54 13.72
CA ASN A 373 3.16 -14.02 12.64
C ASN A 373 1.85 -14.59 13.19
N ASN A 374 0.76 -14.39 12.45
CA ASN A 374 -0.55 -14.84 12.89
C ASN A 374 -0.73 -16.34 12.66
N HIS A 375 -1.44 -17.00 13.57
CA HIS A 375 -2.01 -18.30 13.27
C HIS A 375 -3.16 -18.12 12.26
N PRO A 376 -3.12 -18.78 11.08
CA PRO A 376 -4.23 -18.73 10.13
C PRO A 376 -5.54 -19.22 10.77
N ASN A 377 -6.63 -18.45 10.61
CA ASN A 377 -7.97 -18.91 10.99
C ASN A 377 -8.56 -19.75 9.86
N TYR A 378 -7.99 -20.94 9.67
CA TYR A 378 -8.35 -21.87 8.61
C TYR A 378 -8.07 -23.30 9.05
N GLN A 379 -8.90 -24.24 8.61
CA GLN A 379 -8.65 -25.66 8.77
C GLN A 379 -8.33 -26.25 7.39
N PRO A 380 -7.08 -26.71 7.14
CA PRO A 380 -6.73 -27.35 5.89
C PRO A 380 -7.62 -28.55 5.61
N LYS A 381 -7.99 -28.75 4.35
CA LYS A 381 -8.62 -30.00 3.92
C LYS A 381 -7.60 -31.12 4.20
N GLN A 382 -8.07 -32.25 4.73
CA GLN A 382 -7.20 -33.35 5.19
C GLN A 382 -6.03 -33.60 4.22
N SER A 383 -4.83 -33.75 4.77
CA SER A 383 -3.63 -34.08 4.00
C SER A 383 -3.90 -35.35 3.19
N LEU A 384 -4.02 -35.22 1.87
CA LEU A 384 -4.07 -36.37 0.98
C LEU A 384 -2.83 -37.24 1.23
N ASP A 385 -3.01 -38.56 1.20
CA ASP A 385 -1.90 -39.50 1.35
C ASP A 385 -0.76 -39.15 0.37
N ILE A 386 0.46 -39.24 0.88
CA ILE A 386 1.73 -38.91 0.23
C ILE A 386 1.79 -39.55 -1.17
N LYS A 387 1.38 -40.82 -1.29
CA LYS A 387 1.40 -41.55 -2.56
C LYS A 387 0.44 -40.96 -3.61
N THR A 388 -0.75 -40.58 -3.19
CA THR A 388 -1.82 -40.04 -4.05
C THR A 388 -1.47 -38.65 -4.61
N LEU A 389 -0.73 -37.83 -3.86
CA LEU A 389 -0.28 -36.50 -4.30
C LEU A 389 0.86 -36.56 -5.32
N ARG A 390 1.76 -37.55 -5.19
CA ARG A 390 2.87 -37.77 -6.13
C ARG A 390 2.34 -38.06 -7.54
N ASP A 391 1.31 -38.89 -7.63
CA ASP A 391 0.71 -39.30 -8.90
C ASP A 391 -0.23 -38.21 -9.48
N ALA A 392 -0.89 -37.42 -8.62
CA ALA A 392 -1.79 -36.35 -9.05
C ALA A 392 -1.07 -35.14 -9.68
N THR A 393 0.20 -34.90 -9.33
CA THR A 393 0.99 -33.77 -9.85
C THR A 393 1.56 -34.01 -11.24
N ASP A 394 1.70 -35.28 -11.65
CA ASP A 394 2.21 -35.67 -12.97
C ASP A 394 1.14 -35.56 -14.07
N GLY A 395 -0.15 -35.48 -13.68
CA GLY A 395 -1.31 -35.42 -14.58
C GLY A 395 -2.00 -34.06 -14.73
N LYS A 396 -1.55 -32.99 -14.05
CA LYS A 396 -2.17 -31.66 -14.18
C LYS A 396 -1.82 -31.03 -15.54
N SER A 397 -2.83 -30.67 -16.32
CA SER A 397 -2.67 -29.97 -17.61
C SER A 397 -2.09 -28.56 -17.47
N GLN A 398 -2.20 -27.94 -16.29
CA GLN A 398 -1.68 -26.59 -16.00
C GLN A 398 -1.14 -26.52 -14.56
N PHE A 399 0.04 -25.93 -14.39
CA PHE A 399 0.70 -25.72 -13.10
C PHE A 399 0.27 -24.40 -12.45
N ILE A 400 -0.29 -24.46 -11.25
CA ILE A 400 -0.94 -23.32 -10.59
C ILE A 400 0.03 -22.66 -9.61
N ILE A 401 0.26 -21.37 -9.82
CA ILE A 401 1.14 -20.52 -9.01
C ILE A 401 0.29 -19.47 -8.30
N ASN A 402 0.24 -19.50 -6.98
CA ASN A 402 -0.48 -18.50 -6.20
C ASN A 402 0.40 -17.27 -5.94
N CYS A 403 -0.19 -16.09 -6.16
CA CYS A 403 0.42 -14.79 -5.94
C CYS A 403 -0.45 -14.02 -4.93
N PRO A 404 -0.32 -14.30 -3.61
CA PRO A 404 -1.15 -13.71 -2.56
C PRO A 404 -0.76 -12.26 -2.24
N TRP A 405 -0.91 -11.38 -3.23
CA TRP A 405 -0.39 -10.02 -3.20
C TRP A 405 -1.51 -9.01 -3.35
N TYR A 406 -1.56 -8.03 -2.45
CA TYR A 406 -2.29 -6.80 -2.70
C TYR A 406 -1.76 -6.09 -3.96
N ALA A 407 -2.63 -5.40 -4.69
CA ALA A 407 -2.33 -4.81 -6.00
C ALA A 407 -1.10 -3.90 -6.00
N GLN A 408 -0.91 -3.06 -4.97
CA GLN A 408 0.23 -2.15 -4.89
C GLN A 408 1.59 -2.86 -4.78
N LYS A 409 1.61 -4.15 -4.45
CA LYS A 409 2.84 -4.96 -4.43
C LYS A 409 3.21 -5.52 -5.80
N VAL A 410 2.32 -5.42 -6.79
CA VAL A 410 2.54 -5.90 -8.15
C VAL A 410 3.05 -4.76 -9.00
N ASN A 411 4.24 -4.92 -9.57
CA ASN A 411 4.90 -3.89 -10.36
C ASN A 411 5.54 -4.47 -11.62
N TYR A 412 5.86 -3.57 -12.56
CA TYR A 412 6.41 -3.92 -13.85
C TYR A 412 7.70 -4.77 -13.76
N PRO A 413 8.71 -4.44 -12.93
CA PRO A 413 9.86 -5.32 -12.72
C PRO A 413 9.50 -6.75 -12.32
N LEU A 414 8.58 -6.94 -11.37
CA LEU A 414 8.12 -8.27 -10.96
C LEU A 414 7.45 -9.02 -12.13
N LEU A 415 6.59 -8.34 -12.89
CA LEU A 415 5.92 -8.96 -14.04
C LEU A 415 6.87 -9.36 -15.16
N ILE A 416 8.01 -8.67 -15.33
CA ILE A 416 9.06 -9.12 -16.26
C ILE A 416 9.67 -10.45 -15.82
N LEU A 417 9.82 -10.69 -14.51
CA LEU A 417 10.27 -11.99 -14.00
C LEU A 417 9.21 -13.07 -14.23
N LEU A 418 7.93 -12.76 -13.98
CA LEU A 418 6.83 -13.70 -14.25
C LEU A 418 6.71 -14.03 -15.74
N LYS A 419 6.89 -13.04 -16.61
CA LYS A 419 6.91 -13.24 -18.07
C LYS A 419 8.02 -14.22 -18.47
N LYS A 420 9.21 -14.08 -17.87
CA LYS A 420 10.31 -15.02 -18.11
C LYS A 420 9.96 -16.44 -17.63
N ILE A 421 9.27 -16.56 -16.49
CA ILE A 421 8.77 -17.86 -16.01
C ILE A 421 7.79 -18.48 -17.02
N VAL A 422 6.85 -17.72 -17.59
CA VAL A 422 5.95 -18.21 -18.65
C VAL A 422 6.75 -18.73 -19.84
N GLN A 423 7.75 -17.96 -20.30
CA GLN A 423 8.54 -18.28 -21.50
C GLN A 423 9.42 -19.52 -21.33
N ASP A 424 10.02 -19.69 -20.15
CA ASP A 424 11.02 -20.73 -19.89
C ASP A 424 10.42 -21.99 -19.21
N SER A 425 9.12 -21.99 -18.89
CA SER A 425 8.42 -23.15 -18.31
C SER A 425 8.27 -24.27 -19.35
N LYS A 426 8.44 -25.52 -18.92
CA LYS A 426 8.24 -26.72 -19.75
C LYS A 426 6.80 -27.22 -19.77
N ARG A 427 5.91 -26.58 -19.01
CA ARG A 427 4.47 -26.89 -18.95
C ARG A 427 3.63 -25.61 -18.82
N PRO A 428 2.34 -25.63 -19.22
CA PRO A 428 1.46 -24.48 -19.04
C PRO A 428 1.41 -24.05 -17.57
N VAL A 429 1.41 -22.75 -17.32
CA VAL A 429 1.32 -22.17 -15.97
C VAL A 429 0.08 -21.30 -15.84
N LEU A 430 -0.43 -21.15 -14.61
CA LEU A 430 -1.47 -20.19 -14.27
C LEU A 430 -1.07 -19.42 -13.02
N PHE A 431 -0.86 -18.12 -13.15
CA PHE A 431 -0.71 -17.21 -12.03
C PHE A 431 -2.08 -16.80 -11.50
N ARG A 432 -2.35 -17.13 -10.23
CA ARG A 432 -3.54 -16.70 -9.48
C ARG A 432 -3.18 -15.50 -8.61
N PHE A 433 -3.56 -14.29 -9.04
CA PHE A 433 -3.34 -13.04 -8.32
C PHE A 433 -4.49 -12.75 -7.35
N PHE A 434 -4.19 -12.63 -6.06
CA PHE A 434 -5.17 -12.29 -5.03
C PHE A 434 -5.15 -10.78 -4.71
N SER A 435 -5.19 -9.96 -5.76
CA SER A 435 -4.98 -8.51 -5.68
C SER A 435 -6.24 -7.70 -5.47
N GLY A 436 -7.42 -8.30 -5.63
CA GLY A 436 -8.71 -7.60 -5.62
C GLY A 436 -9.05 -6.85 -4.34
N GLY A 437 -8.47 -7.21 -3.19
CA GLY A 437 -8.64 -6.44 -1.94
C GLY A 437 -8.06 -5.02 -2.01
N GLY A 438 -7.11 -4.77 -2.92
CA GLY A 438 -6.59 -3.42 -3.21
C GLY A 438 -7.24 -2.74 -4.42
N LEU A 439 -8.20 -3.40 -5.08
CA LEU A 439 -8.82 -2.99 -6.35
C LEU A 439 -10.34 -2.82 -6.18
N THR A 440 -10.74 -1.95 -5.27
CA THR A 440 -12.15 -1.83 -4.83
C THR A 440 -12.77 -0.48 -5.14
N ARG A 441 -12.00 0.50 -5.65
CA ARG A 441 -12.47 1.88 -5.89
C ARG A 441 -11.98 2.42 -7.23
N LYS A 442 -12.58 3.50 -7.74
CA LYS A 442 -12.14 4.20 -8.96
C LYS A 442 -12.02 3.32 -10.20
N ASN A 443 -12.80 2.26 -10.26
CA ASN A 443 -12.83 1.29 -11.35
C ASN A 443 -11.45 0.76 -11.76
N ASP A 444 -10.62 0.44 -10.77
CA ASP A 444 -9.20 0.15 -10.93
C ASP A 444 -8.88 -1.33 -11.22
N PHE A 445 -9.84 -2.23 -10.99
CA PHE A 445 -9.72 -3.67 -11.25
C PHE A 445 -9.49 -3.99 -12.73
N LEU A 446 -10.35 -3.49 -13.63
CA LEU A 446 -10.28 -3.81 -15.06
C LEU A 446 -8.98 -3.33 -15.75
N PRO A 447 -8.51 -2.09 -15.55
CA PRO A 447 -7.20 -1.67 -16.05
C PRO A 447 -6.07 -2.59 -15.57
N PHE A 448 -6.06 -2.94 -14.28
CA PHE A 448 -5.04 -3.83 -13.71
C PHE A 448 -5.03 -5.19 -14.41
N VAL A 449 -6.20 -5.84 -14.51
CA VAL A 449 -6.35 -7.14 -15.20
C VAL A 449 -5.89 -7.05 -16.65
N HIS A 450 -6.30 -6.00 -17.37
CA HIS A 450 -5.94 -5.80 -18.76
C HIS A 450 -4.41 -5.70 -18.95
N GLU A 451 -3.74 -4.91 -18.12
CA GLU A 451 -2.30 -4.66 -18.24
C GLU A 451 -1.46 -5.91 -17.93
N ILE A 452 -1.83 -6.67 -16.90
CA ILE A 452 -1.10 -7.90 -16.59
C ILE A 452 -1.35 -9.00 -17.62
N THR A 453 -2.59 -9.11 -18.15
CA THR A 453 -2.92 -10.13 -19.17
C THR A 453 -2.28 -9.82 -20.51
N GLN A 454 -2.16 -8.53 -20.88
CA GLN A 454 -1.38 -8.13 -22.04
C GLN A 454 0.10 -8.52 -21.93
N LEU A 455 0.66 -8.46 -20.72
CA LEU A 455 2.09 -8.74 -20.51
C LEU A 455 2.41 -10.23 -20.38
N LEU A 456 1.54 -11.00 -19.72
CA LEU A 456 1.75 -12.41 -19.36
C LEU A 456 0.99 -13.41 -20.24
N GLY A 457 0.02 -12.95 -21.04
CA GLY A 457 -0.94 -13.82 -21.75
C GLY A 457 -2.18 -14.09 -20.90
N ALA A 458 -3.37 -14.00 -21.51
CA ALA A 458 -4.64 -14.14 -20.80
C ALA A 458 -4.87 -15.56 -20.26
N GLU A 459 -4.32 -16.57 -20.93
CA GLU A 459 -4.36 -17.98 -20.54
C GLU A 459 -3.50 -18.31 -19.31
N ASN A 460 -2.52 -17.45 -18.99
CA ASN A 460 -1.58 -17.64 -17.88
C ASN A 460 -1.98 -16.87 -16.63
N VAL A 461 -3.11 -16.14 -16.62
CA VAL A 461 -3.46 -15.20 -15.56
C VAL A 461 -4.91 -15.38 -15.11
N LYS A 462 -5.10 -15.41 -13.78
CA LYS A 462 -6.39 -15.23 -13.14
C LYS A 462 -6.25 -14.23 -11.99
N VAL A 463 -7.04 -13.16 -12.01
CA VAL A 463 -7.11 -12.18 -10.91
C VAL A 463 -8.39 -12.39 -10.15
N TYR A 464 -8.27 -12.55 -8.84
CA TYR A 464 -9.43 -12.63 -7.97
C TYR A 464 -9.83 -11.22 -7.50
N PRO A 465 -11.14 -10.88 -7.51
CA PRO A 465 -11.62 -9.71 -6.79
C PRO A 465 -11.42 -9.88 -5.28
N TYR A 466 -11.87 -8.92 -4.47
CA TYR A 466 -11.92 -9.14 -3.03
C TYR A 466 -12.75 -10.39 -2.72
N ILE A 467 -12.13 -11.32 -2.00
CA ILE A 467 -12.75 -12.55 -1.50
C ILE A 467 -12.49 -12.65 0.01
N PRO A 468 -13.43 -13.18 0.81
CA PRO A 468 -13.23 -13.42 2.23
C PRO A 468 -12.03 -14.33 2.50
N TYR A 469 -11.39 -14.18 3.66
CA TYR A 469 -10.15 -14.89 4.00
C TYR A 469 -10.28 -16.44 3.91
N THR A 470 -11.39 -17.02 4.35
CA THR A 470 -11.61 -18.48 4.28
C THR A 470 -11.73 -19.00 2.84
N GLU A 471 -12.39 -18.24 1.96
CA GLU A 471 -12.47 -18.54 0.53
C GLU A 471 -11.11 -18.39 -0.13
N TYR A 472 -10.37 -17.33 0.21
CA TYR A 472 -8.97 -17.13 -0.20
C TYR A 472 -8.08 -18.32 0.17
N MET A 473 -8.09 -18.76 1.43
CA MET A 473 -7.30 -19.91 1.89
C MET A 473 -7.69 -21.21 1.17
N THR A 474 -8.99 -21.41 0.94
CA THR A 474 -9.51 -22.58 0.21
C THR A 474 -9.01 -22.63 -1.23
N ILE A 475 -8.99 -21.49 -1.93
CA ILE A 475 -8.49 -21.40 -3.31
C ILE A 475 -6.97 -21.51 -3.35
N MET A 476 -6.26 -20.95 -2.37
CA MET A 476 -4.81 -21.09 -2.28
C MET A 476 -4.39 -22.56 -2.08
N GLU A 477 -5.14 -23.33 -1.28
CA GLU A 477 -4.86 -24.75 -1.02
C GLU A 477 -4.87 -25.61 -2.29
N GLU A 478 -5.56 -25.20 -3.35
CA GLU A 478 -5.58 -25.90 -4.65
C GLU A 478 -4.31 -25.70 -5.49
N GLY A 479 -3.53 -24.65 -5.19
CA GLY A 479 -2.34 -24.29 -5.96
C GLY A 479 -1.18 -25.27 -5.75
N ASP A 480 -0.18 -25.23 -6.64
CA ASP A 480 0.99 -26.11 -6.56
C ASP A 480 2.11 -25.47 -5.73
N ILE A 481 2.37 -24.16 -5.94
CA ILE A 481 3.33 -23.35 -5.19
C ILE A 481 2.79 -21.94 -4.96
N CYS A 482 3.47 -21.20 -4.08
CA CYS A 482 3.27 -19.76 -3.93
C CYS A 482 4.53 -18.99 -4.33
N LEU A 483 4.33 -17.75 -4.78
CA LEU A 483 5.41 -16.78 -4.98
C LEU A 483 5.17 -15.59 -4.07
N ASP A 484 6.23 -15.08 -3.44
CA ASP A 484 6.19 -13.80 -2.72
C ASP A 484 6.46 -12.62 -3.68
N SER A 485 5.93 -11.44 -3.35
CA SER A 485 6.12 -10.25 -4.17
C SER A 485 7.49 -9.59 -3.95
N TYR A 486 7.93 -8.78 -4.91
CA TYR A 486 9.13 -7.95 -4.85
C TYR A 486 8.81 -6.57 -5.44
N HIS A 487 9.34 -5.46 -4.93
CA HIS A 487 10.31 -5.31 -3.82
C HIS A 487 9.70 -5.30 -2.43
N PHE A 488 8.39 -5.08 -2.30
CA PHE A 488 7.70 -5.20 -1.02
C PHE A 488 7.24 -6.64 -0.81
N GLY A 489 7.86 -7.35 0.13
CA GLY A 489 7.61 -8.77 0.38
C GLY A 489 6.40 -9.05 1.27
N GLY A 490 6.18 -10.34 1.48
CA GLY A 490 5.17 -10.90 2.35
C GLY A 490 5.66 -11.10 3.78
N PHE A 491 4.70 -11.21 4.68
CA PHE A 491 4.96 -11.64 6.06
C PHE A 491 3.91 -12.66 6.48
N ASN A 492 2.65 -12.23 6.64
CA ASN A 492 1.54 -13.13 6.97
C ASN A 492 1.20 -14.10 5.83
N VAL A 493 1.21 -13.64 4.57
CA VAL A 493 0.87 -14.47 3.41
C VAL A 493 1.87 -15.61 3.15
N ILE A 494 3.12 -15.47 3.60
CA ILE A 494 4.10 -16.56 3.57
C ILE A 494 3.68 -17.64 4.57
N VAL A 495 3.26 -17.25 5.78
CA VAL A 495 2.74 -18.19 6.78
C VAL A 495 1.44 -18.85 6.31
N ASP A 496 0.52 -18.10 5.70
CA ASP A 496 -0.67 -18.68 5.08
C ASP A 496 -0.27 -19.80 4.10
N SER A 497 0.69 -19.52 3.20
CA SER A 497 1.17 -20.47 2.19
C SER A 497 1.82 -21.71 2.80
N LEU A 498 2.64 -21.55 3.84
CA LEU A 498 3.28 -22.68 4.53
C LEU A 498 2.26 -23.50 5.33
N PHE A 499 1.23 -22.85 5.91
CA PHE A 499 0.18 -23.50 6.69
C PHE A 499 -0.69 -24.44 5.84
N ILE A 500 -0.92 -24.09 4.57
CA ILE A 500 -1.54 -24.98 3.57
C ILE A 500 -0.50 -25.79 2.76
N GLN A 501 0.70 -25.95 3.33
CA GLN A 501 1.76 -26.84 2.83
C GLN A 501 2.26 -26.53 1.42
N LYS A 502 2.30 -25.24 1.03
CA LYS A 502 2.78 -24.80 -0.29
C LYS A 502 4.22 -24.29 -0.24
N PRO A 503 5.16 -24.88 -0.99
CA PRO A 503 6.48 -24.30 -1.21
C PRO A 503 6.34 -22.87 -1.72
N THR A 504 7.09 -21.95 -1.12
CA THR A 504 6.98 -20.52 -1.41
C THR A 504 8.34 -19.94 -1.77
N VAL A 505 8.49 -19.35 -2.96
CA VAL A 505 9.72 -18.63 -3.32
C VAL A 505 9.66 -17.21 -2.79
N VAL A 506 10.68 -16.80 -2.02
CA VAL A 506 10.77 -15.47 -1.39
C VAL A 506 11.96 -14.70 -1.95
N PHE A 507 11.83 -13.38 -2.08
CA PHE A 507 12.92 -12.50 -2.48
C PHE A 507 13.50 -11.77 -1.25
N GLU A 508 14.78 -11.96 -0.95
CA GLU A 508 15.49 -11.23 0.11
C GLU A 508 16.02 -9.88 -0.39
N GLY A 509 15.36 -8.79 0.01
CA GLY A 509 15.77 -7.43 -0.32
C GLY A 509 16.66 -6.76 0.73
N LYS A 510 16.63 -5.42 0.73
CA LYS A 510 17.48 -4.56 1.59
C LYS A 510 16.73 -3.93 2.78
N ARG A 511 15.40 -4.06 2.81
CA ARG A 511 14.51 -3.42 3.78
C ARG A 511 13.77 -4.46 4.61
N TRP A 512 13.30 -4.09 5.79
CA TRP A 512 12.60 -5.03 6.68
C TRP A 512 11.49 -5.80 5.95
N TYR A 513 10.63 -5.10 5.19
CA TYR A 513 9.50 -5.70 4.46
C TYR A 513 9.88 -6.74 3.41
N SER A 514 11.14 -6.80 2.97
CA SER A 514 11.66 -7.79 2.02
C SER A 514 12.66 -8.74 2.66
N ARG A 515 12.87 -8.64 3.98
CA ARG A 515 13.83 -9.46 4.74
C ARG A 515 13.16 -10.30 5.82
N ALA A 516 12.06 -9.82 6.39
CA ALA A 516 11.31 -10.55 7.40
C ALA A 516 10.86 -11.94 6.90
N GLY A 517 10.23 -12.00 5.73
CA GLY A 517 9.85 -13.26 5.08
C GLY A 517 11.04 -14.17 4.75
N ALA A 518 12.11 -13.62 4.18
CA ALA A 518 13.32 -14.38 3.86
C ALA A 518 13.98 -14.97 5.11
N ARG A 519 13.99 -14.23 6.21
CA ARG A 519 14.53 -14.68 7.49
C ARG A 519 13.64 -15.74 8.14
N LEU A 520 12.33 -15.59 8.04
CA LEU A 520 11.37 -16.61 8.46
C LEU A 520 11.65 -17.93 7.74
N MET A 521 11.75 -17.90 6.40
CA MET A 521 12.07 -19.10 5.60
C MET A 521 13.37 -19.77 6.03
N LYS A 522 14.44 -18.99 6.28
CA LYS A 522 15.73 -19.52 6.77
C LYS A 522 15.61 -20.16 8.16
N LYS A 523 14.86 -19.56 9.08
CA LYS A 523 14.62 -20.11 10.44
C LYS A 523 13.92 -21.47 10.37
N LEU A 524 13.05 -21.65 9.39
CA LEU A 524 12.32 -22.90 9.13
C LEU A 524 13.12 -23.92 8.31
N GLY A 525 14.40 -23.66 8.03
CA GLY A 525 15.22 -24.53 7.21
C GLY A 525 14.85 -24.53 5.72
N LEU A 526 14.07 -23.55 5.24
CA LEU A 526 13.66 -23.41 3.83
C LEU A 526 14.48 -22.32 3.10
N GLY A 527 15.74 -22.12 3.50
CA GLY A 527 16.63 -21.12 2.90
C GLY A 527 16.87 -21.31 1.39
N ASP A 528 16.69 -22.53 0.88
CA ASP A 528 16.83 -22.87 -0.54
C ASP A 528 15.75 -22.25 -1.43
N LEU A 529 14.66 -21.77 -0.82
CA LEU A 529 13.56 -21.06 -1.50
C LEU A 529 13.70 -19.53 -1.39
N VAL A 530 14.84 -19.03 -0.93
CA VAL A 530 15.10 -17.59 -0.78
C VAL A 530 16.06 -17.12 -1.87
N ALA A 531 15.51 -16.39 -2.84
CA ALA A 531 16.27 -15.70 -3.87
C ALA A 531 16.87 -14.40 -3.36
N LYS A 532 18.09 -14.06 -3.81
CA LYS A 532 18.78 -12.81 -3.43
C LYS A 532 18.81 -11.78 -4.56
N ASN A 533 18.37 -12.16 -5.74
CA ASN A 533 18.33 -11.31 -6.93
C ASN A 533 17.27 -11.82 -7.92
N PRO A 534 16.92 -11.00 -8.94
CA PRO A 534 15.86 -11.36 -9.90
C PRO A 534 16.13 -12.64 -10.71
N THR A 535 17.39 -12.93 -11.00
CA THR A 535 17.80 -14.14 -11.73
C THR A 535 17.54 -15.39 -10.89
N GLU A 536 17.99 -15.39 -9.63
CA GLU A 536 17.74 -16.50 -8.69
C GLU A 536 16.24 -16.72 -8.47
N TYR A 537 15.45 -15.65 -8.34
CA TYR A 537 14.00 -15.75 -8.16
C TYR A 537 13.33 -16.49 -9.33
N THR A 538 13.69 -16.11 -10.55
CA THR A 538 13.19 -16.77 -11.77
C THR A 538 13.65 -18.23 -11.83
N GLN A 539 14.93 -18.50 -11.56
CA GLN A 539 15.51 -19.85 -11.63
C GLN A 539 14.90 -20.79 -10.59
N LEU A 540 14.72 -20.34 -9.34
CA LEU A 540 14.09 -21.13 -8.28
C LEU A 540 12.63 -21.43 -8.61
N SER A 541 11.90 -20.44 -9.12
CA SER A 541 10.51 -20.64 -9.59
C SER A 541 10.45 -21.68 -10.70
N LEU A 542 11.29 -21.55 -11.73
CA LEU A 542 11.39 -22.54 -12.82
C LEU A 542 11.83 -23.91 -12.34
N LYS A 543 12.69 -24.00 -11.32
CA LYS A 543 13.12 -25.28 -10.73
C LYS A 543 11.94 -25.98 -10.07
N LEU A 544 11.12 -25.28 -9.28
CA LEU A 544 9.88 -25.85 -8.72
C LEU A 544 8.88 -26.26 -9.81
N ILE A 545 8.78 -25.47 -10.88
CA ILE A 545 7.85 -25.77 -11.98
C ILE A 545 8.32 -26.95 -12.82
N ASN A 546 9.61 -27.09 -13.10
CA ASN A 546 10.11 -28.04 -14.12
C ASN A 546 10.75 -29.30 -13.53
N ASN A 547 10.98 -29.37 -12.21
CA ASN A 547 11.60 -30.51 -11.55
C ASN A 547 10.66 -31.08 -10.49
N HIS A 548 10.01 -32.20 -10.83
CA HIS A 548 9.06 -32.91 -9.96
C HIS A 548 9.71 -33.33 -8.64
N ASP A 549 10.90 -33.95 -8.70
CA ASP A 549 11.62 -34.41 -7.50
C ASP A 549 11.96 -33.27 -6.54
N PHE A 550 12.38 -32.12 -7.08
CA PHE A 550 12.66 -30.94 -6.26
C PHE A 550 11.38 -30.34 -5.65
N LEU A 551 10.29 -30.24 -6.42
CA LEU A 551 9.00 -29.79 -5.88
C LEU A 551 8.54 -30.71 -4.75
N TRP A 552 8.64 -32.03 -4.96
CA TRP A 552 8.29 -33.04 -3.99
C TRP A 552 9.12 -32.93 -2.71
N GLU A 553 10.45 -32.80 -2.83
CA GLU A 553 11.36 -32.58 -1.70
C GLU A 553 10.95 -31.35 -0.88
N MET A 554 10.63 -30.23 -1.56
CA MET A 554 10.22 -29.01 -0.87
C MET A 554 8.86 -29.16 -0.18
N GLN A 555 7.88 -29.82 -0.82
CA GLN A 555 6.59 -30.09 -0.21
C GLN A 555 6.74 -30.94 1.06
N GLU A 556 7.58 -31.98 1.01
CA GLU A 556 7.84 -32.83 2.17
C GLU A 556 8.49 -32.07 3.32
N ARG A 557 9.50 -31.24 3.02
CA ARG A 557 10.12 -30.36 4.02
C ARG A 557 9.10 -29.40 4.64
N VAL A 558 8.22 -28.80 3.84
CA VAL A 558 7.17 -27.91 4.36
C VAL A 558 6.22 -28.66 5.29
N ARG A 559 5.81 -29.88 4.94
CA ARG A 559 4.90 -30.71 5.76
C ARG A 559 5.46 -31.09 7.13
N GLN A 560 6.79 -31.24 7.22
CA GLN A 560 7.47 -31.66 8.45
C GLN A 560 7.77 -30.48 9.40
N ILE A 561 7.49 -29.23 8.99
CA ILE A 561 7.73 -28.06 9.84
C ILE A 561 6.66 -27.97 10.94
N ASP A 562 7.12 -27.90 12.19
CA ASP A 562 6.27 -27.51 13.32
C ASP A 562 6.11 -25.98 13.35
N LEU A 563 5.12 -25.48 12.60
CA LEU A 563 4.81 -24.03 12.58
C LEU A 563 4.38 -23.53 13.98
N ASN A 564 3.69 -24.36 14.75
CA ASN A 564 3.22 -24.01 16.10
C ASN A 564 4.38 -23.75 17.05
N GLY A 565 5.36 -24.66 17.11
CA GLY A 565 6.54 -24.51 17.94
C GLY A 565 7.53 -23.45 17.46
N LEU A 566 7.66 -23.22 16.15
CA LEU A 566 8.73 -22.38 15.59
C LEU A 566 8.35 -20.93 15.30
N ILE A 567 7.07 -20.65 15.02
CA ILE A 567 6.60 -19.34 14.54
C ILE A 567 5.60 -18.71 15.50
N PHE A 568 4.66 -19.49 16.03
CA PHE A 568 3.56 -18.96 16.85
C PHE A 568 3.90 -18.82 18.33
N GLN A 569 5.06 -19.30 18.75
CA GLN A 569 5.62 -19.02 20.07
C GLN A 569 6.57 -17.83 19.97
N SER A 570 6.20 -16.71 20.59
CA SER A 570 6.99 -15.47 20.54
C SER A 570 7.30 -14.94 21.93
N SER A 571 8.57 -14.60 22.15
CA SER A 571 9.03 -13.80 23.29
C SER A 571 9.06 -12.30 22.98
N ASN A 572 8.48 -11.87 21.85
CA ASN A 572 8.54 -10.46 21.40
C ASN A 572 8.00 -9.50 22.46
N GLY A 573 6.90 -9.84 23.14
CA GLY A 573 6.34 -9.01 24.22
C GLY A 573 7.37 -8.72 25.33
N GLN A 574 8.08 -9.75 25.80
CA GLN A 574 9.11 -9.58 26.82
C GLN A 574 10.24 -8.65 26.37
N TYR A 575 10.73 -8.80 25.14
CA TYR A 575 11.78 -7.93 24.60
C TYR A 575 11.27 -6.51 24.33
N PHE A 576 10.02 -6.36 23.91
CA PHE A 576 9.41 -5.05 23.70
C PHE A 576 9.30 -4.28 25.02
N LYS A 577 8.78 -4.90 26.08
CA LYS A 577 8.77 -4.30 27.42
C LYS A 577 10.16 -3.88 27.88
N LYS A 578 11.16 -4.77 27.76
CA LYS A 578 12.56 -4.44 28.08
C LYS A 578 13.07 -3.22 27.28
N ALA A 579 12.65 -3.10 26.02
CA ALA A 579 12.99 -1.96 25.19
C ALA A 579 12.37 -0.67 25.74
N ILE A 580 11.08 -0.68 26.10
CA ILE A 580 10.41 0.47 26.72
C ILE A 580 11.09 0.87 28.04
N ASP A 581 11.35 -0.09 28.92
CA ASP A 581 12.04 0.14 30.20
C ASP A 581 13.42 0.77 29.97
N PHE A 582 14.20 0.23 29.02
CA PHE A 582 15.52 0.75 28.66
C PHE A 582 15.46 2.18 28.10
N LEU A 583 14.52 2.45 27.20
CA LEU A 583 14.38 3.77 26.59
C LEU A 583 14.00 4.82 27.64
N ILE A 584 13.06 4.52 28.54
CA ILE A 584 12.68 5.42 29.64
C ILE A 584 13.89 5.74 30.54
N GLN A 585 14.68 4.74 30.89
CA GLN A 585 15.84 4.92 31.79
C GLN A 585 17.01 5.68 31.13
N ASN A 586 17.14 5.60 29.80
CA ASN A 586 18.35 6.06 29.10
C ASN A 586 18.09 7.22 28.11
N HIS A 587 16.85 7.72 27.98
CA HIS A 587 16.49 8.68 26.94
C HIS A 587 17.39 9.92 26.88
N GLU A 588 17.64 10.57 28.02
CA GLU A 588 18.47 11.79 28.08
C GLU A 588 19.90 11.54 27.59
N TYR A 589 20.49 10.41 27.99
CA TYR A 589 21.80 10.00 27.48
C TYR A 589 21.74 9.72 25.98
N LEU A 590 20.73 8.98 25.51
CA LEU A 590 20.58 8.61 24.10
C LEU A 590 20.34 9.81 23.17
N LYS A 591 19.72 10.89 23.65
CA LYS A 591 19.59 12.16 22.91
C LYS A 591 20.93 12.87 22.74
N SER A 592 21.80 12.78 23.73
CA SER A 592 23.14 13.38 23.69
C SER A 592 24.12 12.60 22.80
N ASP A 593 23.85 11.31 22.56
CA ASP A 593 24.68 10.41 21.78
C ASP A 593 24.52 10.62 20.27
N ARG A 594 25.55 11.25 19.67
CA ARG A 594 25.62 11.52 18.23
C ARG A 594 25.83 10.28 17.36
N SER A 595 26.25 9.14 17.94
CA SER A 595 26.65 7.97 17.15
C SER A 595 25.49 7.28 16.45
N ARG A 596 24.23 7.60 16.82
CA ARG A 596 22.96 7.06 16.26
C ARG A 596 22.93 5.54 16.03
N LYS A 597 23.87 4.82 16.65
CA LYS A 597 24.06 3.38 16.47
C LYS A 597 22.79 2.64 16.89
N PRO A 598 22.41 1.57 16.16
CA PRO A 598 21.30 0.73 16.56
C PRO A 598 21.46 0.22 17.99
N ILE A 599 20.39 0.31 18.77
CA ILE A 599 20.32 -0.16 20.15
C ILE A 599 19.87 -1.62 20.11
N ARG A 600 20.62 -2.54 20.72
CA ARG A 600 20.20 -3.95 20.82
C ARG A 600 19.67 -4.23 22.22
N ILE A 601 18.46 -4.79 22.30
CA ILE A 601 17.81 -5.17 23.55
C ILE A 601 18.08 -6.66 23.80
N SER A 602 18.74 -6.96 24.92
CA SER A 602 19.14 -8.32 25.33
C SER A 602 18.25 -8.93 26.41
#